data_AF-A0A4Y9AEB5-F1
#
_entry.id   AF-A0A4Y9AEB5-F1
#
_cell.length_a   1.000
_cell.length_b   1.000
_cell.length_c   1.000
_cell.angle_alpha   90.00
_cell.angle_beta   90.00
_cell.angle_gamma   90.00
#
_symmetry.space_group_name_H-M   'P 1'
#
loop_
_entity.id
_entity.type
_entity.pdbx_description
1 polymer ?
#
loop_
_entity_poly.entity_id
_entity_poly.type
_entity_poly.pdbx_seq_one_letter_code
_entity_poly.pdbx_strand_id
1 'polypeptide(L)' 'MTLFSKQVVASTGKTNEAADYLKRLEVKDVIGREEIVNTEQKPVRRNKWAGVVDPVGGKTLQYILSTLKYDGSVATVA' A
#
# COMPACT_ATOMS: atom_id res chain seq x y z
N MET A 1 13.46 11.75 14.73
CA MET A 1 12.34 12.66 14.41
C MET A 1 11.81 12.24 13.04
N THR A 2 10.96 11.20 13.00
CA THR A 2 10.45 10.62 11.75
C THR A 2 9.17 11.36 11.36
N LEU A 3 9.12 11.88 10.12
CA LEU A 3 8.15 12.88 9.67
C LEU A 3 6.74 12.34 9.39
N PHE A 4 6.56 11.02 9.32
CA PHE A 4 5.28 10.41 9.01
C PHE A 4 4.64 9.87 10.29
N SER A 5 3.43 10.32 10.61
CA SER A 5 2.67 9.74 11.73
C SER A 5 2.63 8.20 11.58
N LYS A 6 2.54 7.45 12.69
CA LYS A 6 2.51 5.97 12.81
C LYS A 6 1.34 5.29 12.07
N GLN A 7 1.04 5.69 10.84
CA GLN A 7 -0.08 5.26 10.00
C GLN A 7 0.38 4.75 8.63
N VAL A 8 1.68 4.49 8.45
CA VAL A 8 2.21 3.89 7.22
C VAL A 8 1.96 2.39 7.23
N VAL A 9 1.36 1.86 6.16
CA VAL A 9 1.24 0.42 5.93
C VAL A 9 2.18 0.05 4.78
N ALA A 10 3.07 -0.91 4.99
CA ALA A 10 4.00 -1.38 3.97
C ALA A 10 3.50 -2.69 3.35
N SER A 11 3.57 -2.82 2.03
CA SER A 11 3.29 -4.08 1.34
C SER A 11 4.56 -4.72 0.81
N THR A 12 4.73 -6.02 1.01
CA THR A 12 5.88 -6.77 0.50
C THR A 12 5.48 -8.20 0.09
N GLY A 13 6.16 -8.74 -0.92
CA GLY A 13 6.05 -10.16 -1.27
C GLY A 13 6.94 -11.07 -0.40
N LYS A 14 7.77 -10.50 0.46
CA LYS A 14 8.72 -11.21 1.34
C LYS A 14 8.47 -10.86 2.80
N THR A 15 7.26 -11.12 3.28
CA THR A 15 6.83 -10.73 4.64
C THR A 15 7.77 -11.28 5.72
N ASN A 16 8.21 -12.54 5.60
CA ASN A 16 9.11 -13.16 6.58
C ASN A 16 10.52 -12.53 6.63
N GLU A 17 11.09 -12.17 5.48
CA GLU A 17 12.45 -11.60 5.40
C GLU A 17 12.47 -10.09 5.70
N ALA A 18 11.44 -9.35 5.26
CA ALA A 18 11.42 -7.89 5.28
C ALA A 18 10.67 -7.29 6.49
N ALA A 19 9.87 -8.09 7.23
CA ALA A 19 9.06 -7.56 8.33
C ALA A 19 9.89 -6.86 9.41
N ASP A 20 11.02 -7.43 9.83
CA ASP A 20 11.85 -6.84 10.90
C ASP A 20 12.49 -5.53 10.45
N TYR A 21 12.94 -5.45 9.20
CA TYR A 21 13.45 -4.21 8.62
C TYR A 21 12.36 -3.14 8.54
N LEU A 22 11.17 -3.49 8.03
CA LEU A 22 10.05 -2.56 7.90
C LEU A 22 9.54 -2.08 9.26
N LYS A 23 9.49 -2.97 10.27
CA LYS A 23 9.13 -2.59 11.65
C LYS A 23 10.13 -1.59 12.26
N ARG A 24 11.42 -1.68 11.94
CA ARG A 24 12.43 -0.69 12.36
C ARG A 24 12.20 0.69 11.72
N LEU A 25 11.52 0.75 10.57
CA LEU A 25 11.08 2.01 9.95
C LEU A 25 9.78 2.57 10.56
N GLU A 26 9.31 1.99 11.67
CA GLU A 26 8.13 2.44 12.43
C GLU A 26 6.83 2.41 11.61
N VAL A 27 6.71 1.48 10.65
CA VAL A 27 5.45 1.23 9.96
C VAL A 27 4.41 0.69 10.93
N LYS A 28 3.15 1.09 10.74
CA LYS A 28 2.01 0.62 11.53
C LYS A 28 1.72 -0.87 11.31
N ASP A 29 1.84 -1.30 10.06
CA ASP A 29 1.48 -2.64 9.64
C ASP A 29 2.29 -3.06 8.40
N VAL A 30 2.50 -4.37 8.25
CA VAL A 30 3.17 -4.99 7.11
C VAL A 30 2.22 -6.03 6.51
N ILE A 31 1.73 -5.76 5.32
CA ILE A 31 0.79 -6.62 4.60
C ILE A 31 1.48 -7.39 3.47
N GLY A 32 0.90 -8.52 3.11
CA GLY A 32 1.31 -9.26 1.92
C GLY A 32 0.99 -8.50 0.64
N ARG A 33 1.69 -8.80 -0.45
CA ARG A 33 1.37 -8.21 -1.77
C ARG A 33 -0.01 -8.67 -2.24
N GLU A 34 -0.34 -9.92 -1.99
CA GLU A 34 -1.59 -10.58 -2.35
C GLU A 34 -2.83 -9.86 -1.81
N GLU A 35 -2.73 -9.16 -0.68
CA GLU A 35 -3.83 -8.40 -0.09
C GLU A 35 -4.25 -7.17 -0.92
N ILE A 36 -3.35 -6.71 -1.78
CA ILE A 36 -3.52 -5.52 -2.62
C ILE A 36 -3.38 -5.85 -4.10
N VAL A 37 -3.52 -7.11 -4.51
CA VAL A 37 -3.62 -7.48 -5.92
C VAL A 37 -5.08 -7.48 -6.33
N ASN A 38 -5.40 -6.79 -7.44
CA ASN A 38 -6.75 -6.82 -7.95
C ASN A 38 -7.08 -8.20 -8.54
N THR A 39 -7.96 -8.95 -7.86
CA THR A 39 -8.43 -10.30 -8.26
C THR A 39 -9.85 -10.29 -8.82
N GLU A 40 -10.61 -9.21 -8.65
CA GLU A 40 -11.99 -9.09 -9.12
C GLU A 40 -12.16 -7.83 -9.97
N GLN A 41 -13.05 -7.83 -10.95
CA GLN A 41 -13.35 -6.65 -11.76
C GLN A 41 -14.31 -5.70 -11.04
N LYS A 42 -13.85 -5.12 -9.93
CA LYS A 42 -14.61 -4.12 -9.15
C LYS A 42 -14.03 -2.72 -9.37
N PRO A 43 -14.76 -1.79 -10.01
CA PRO A 43 -14.26 -0.44 -10.30
C PRO A 43 -13.94 0.39 -9.05
N VAL A 44 -14.79 0.30 -8.02
CA VAL A 44 -14.63 1.04 -6.75
C VAL A 44 -14.81 0.08 -5.59
N ARG A 45 -13.81 0.03 -4.71
CA ARG A 45 -13.79 -0.75 -3.48
C ARG A 45 -13.98 0.18 -2.28
N ARG A 46 -14.00 -0.40 -1.07
CA ARG A 46 -14.04 0.39 0.15
C ARG A 46 -12.75 1.21 0.27
N ASN A 47 -12.90 2.51 0.55
CA ASN A 47 -11.78 3.41 0.72
C ASN A 47 -10.91 3.00 1.92
N LYS A 48 -9.60 2.93 1.70
CA LYS A 48 -8.59 2.54 2.69
C LYS A 48 -7.47 3.59 2.78
N TRP A 49 -6.96 4.04 1.64
CA TRP A 49 -5.70 4.79 1.57
C TRP A 49 -5.92 6.29 1.41
N ALA A 50 -5.32 7.10 2.28
CA ALA A 50 -5.29 8.56 2.10
C ALA A 50 -4.29 8.99 1.01
N GLY A 51 -3.27 8.15 0.75
CA GLY A 51 -2.33 8.31 -0.34
C GLY A 51 -1.42 7.09 -0.41
N VAL A 52 -0.79 6.87 -1.57
CA VAL A 52 0.08 5.71 -1.80
C VAL A 52 1.31 6.11 -2.60
N VAL A 53 2.45 5.49 -2.28
CA VAL A 53 3.66 5.50 -3.10
C VAL A 53 3.78 4.12 -3.74
N ASP A 54 3.69 4.05 -5.07
CA ASP A 54 3.68 2.79 -5.81
C ASP A 54 4.88 2.69 -6.77
N PRO A 55 5.89 1.89 -6.43
CA PRO A 55 6.99 1.56 -7.34
C PRO A 55 6.76 0.30 -8.17
N VAL A 56 5.59 -0.36 -8.06
CA VAL A 56 5.35 -1.69 -8.65
C VAL A 56 4.43 -1.61 -9.87
N GLY A 57 3.34 -0.86 -9.81
CA GLY A 57 2.39 -0.73 -10.91
C GLY A 57 1.45 -1.94 -11.09
N GLY A 58 0.91 -2.07 -12.31
CA GLY A 58 0.14 -3.24 -12.74
C GLY A 58 -1.15 -3.51 -11.95
N LYS A 59 -1.42 -4.78 -11.64
CA LYS A 59 -2.64 -5.19 -10.91
C LYS A 59 -2.70 -4.65 -9.48
N THR A 60 -1.55 -4.32 -8.88
CA THR A 60 -1.50 -3.69 -7.57
C THR A 60 -1.93 -2.22 -7.64
N LEU A 61 -1.46 -1.48 -8.64
CA LEU A 61 -1.92 -0.11 -8.88
C LEU A 61 -3.43 -0.03 -9.12
N GLN A 62 -3.99 -0.97 -9.88
CA GLN A 62 -5.44 -1.03 -10.11
C GLN A 62 -6.22 -1.19 -8.81
N TYR A 63 -5.76 -2.05 -7.89
CA TYR A 63 -6.37 -2.21 -6.58
C TYR A 63 -6.24 -0.91 -5.75
N ILE A 64 -5.05 -0.31 -5.74
CA ILE A 64 -4.77 0.93 -5.01
C ILE A 64 -5.74 2.02 -5.46
N LEU A 65 -5.84 2.28 -6.76
CA LEU A 65 -6.74 3.30 -7.31
C LEU A 65 -8.20 3.07 -6.90
N SER A 66 -8.66 1.82 -6.92
CA SER A 66 -10.04 1.47 -6.50
C SER A 66 -10.30 1.62 -4.99
N THR A 67 -9.26 1.78 -4.17
CA THR A 67 -9.34 1.84 -2.69
C THR A 67 -8.84 3.17 -2.12
N LEU A 68 -8.56 4.17 -2.95
CA LEU A 68 -8.21 5.51 -2.47
C LEU A 68 -9.40 6.19 -1.79
N LYS A 69 -9.11 6.98 -0.77
CA LYS A 69 -10.05 7.94 -0.23
C LYS A 69 -10.26 9.07 -1.23
N TYR A 70 -11.38 9.77 -1.08
CA TYR A 70 -11.61 11.04 -1.77
C TYR A 70 -10.44 11.99 -1.51
N ASP A 71 -10.03 12.74 -2.54
CA ASP A 71 -8.82 13.58 -2.59
C ASP A 71 -7.49 12.86 -2.31
N GLY A 72 -7.49 11.53 -2.27
CA GLY A 72 -6.28 10.73 -2.17
C GLY A 72 -5.48 10.75 -3.47
N SER A 73 -4.16 10.72 -3.34
CA SER A 73 -3.24 10.74 -4.48
C SER A 73 -2.31 9.52 -4.48
N VAL A 74 -1.86 9.13 -5.67
CA VAL A 74 -0.83 8.10 -5.85
C VAL A 74 0.37 8.70 -6.54
N ALA A 75 1.53 8.59 -5.90
CA ALA A 75 2.80 8.85 -6.54
C ALA A 75 3.32 7.53 -7.11
N THR A 76 3.31 7.39 -8.43
CA THR A 76 3.82 6.20 -9.12
C THR A 76 5.11 6.52 -9.88
N VAL A 77 6.04 5.57 -9.92
CA VAL A 77 7.30 5.67 -10.66
C VAL A 77 7.50 4.53 -11.66
N ALA A 78 6.45 3.72 -11.87
CA ALA A 78 6.42 2.58 -12.78
C ALA A 78 6.13 2.99 -14.24
#